data_AF-A0A3P7X8W2-F1
#
_entry.id   AF-A0A3P7X8W2-F1
#
_cell.length_a   1.000
_cell.length_b   1.000
_cell.length_c   1.000
_cell.angle_alpha   90.00
_cell.angle_beta   90.00
_cell.angle_gamma   90.00
#
_symmetry.space_group_name_H-M   'P 1'
#
loop_
_entity.id
_entity.type
_entity.pdbx_description
1 polymer ?
#
loop_
_entity_poly.entity_id
_entity_poly.type
_entity_poly.pdbx_seq_one_letter_code
_entity_poly.pdbx_strand_id
1 'polypeptide(L)'
;MGERNENGERFANLCAINKLVIGGTIFPHKRMHKATWISLDHATENQIDHIYINKKFRRTMEDVRSRRVADIASDHHLVVADLKLKLKKNWTIGQTAIQRFNTAFLRDTDKLNEFKIALNNRSQALQDLLKEEETSMEDN
;
A
#
# COMPACT_ATOMS: atom_id res chain seq x y z
N MET A 1 -28.20 16.03 10.80
CA MET A 1 -28.39 15.11 9.66
C MET A 1 -29.84 14.71 9.65
N GLY A 2 -30.41 14.47 8.48
CA GLY A 2 -31.80 14.01 8.35
C GLY A 2 -32.07 12.71 9.10
N GLU A 3 -33.35 12.42 9.30
CA GLU A 3 -33.81 11.16 9.89
C GLU A 3 -33.65 10.01 8.90
N ARG A 4 -33.38 8.80 9.42
CA ARG A 4 -33.26 7.60 8.59
C ARG A 4 -34.64 7.19 8.11
N ASN A 5 -34.85 7.22 6.79
CA ASN A 5 -36.09 6.76 6.18
C ASN A 5 -36.12 5.23 6.00
N GLU A 6 -37.22 4.71 5.48
CA GLU A 6 -37.43 3.27 5.24
C GLU A 6 -36.32 2.65 4.36
N ASN A 7 -35.85 3.37 3.32
CA ASN A 7 -34.75 2.90 2.48
C ASN A 7 -33.44 2.79 3.27
N GLY A 8 -33.17 3.75 4.15
CA GLY A 8 -32.04 3.70 5.07
C GLY A 8 -32.11 2.53 6.05
N GLU A 9 -33.32 2.17 6.51
CA GLU A 9 -33.53 0.98 7.34
C GLU A 9 -33.30 -0.32 6.56
N ARG A 10 -33.86 -0.43 5.34
CA ARG A 10 -33.61 -1.57 4.44
C ARG A 10 -32.11 -1.74 4.14
N PHE A 11 -31.39 -0.63 3.92
CA PHE A 11 -29.94 -0.65 3.74
C PHE A 11 -29.19 -1.14 4.98
N ALA A 12 -29.56 -0.65 6.17
CA ALA A 12 -28.97 -1.09 7.43
C ALA A 12 -29.22 -2.61 7.67
N ASN A 13 -30.42 -3.09 7.36
CA ASN A 13 -30.79 -4.50 7.46
C ASN A 13 -29.98 -5.37 6.49
N LEU A 14 -29.82 -4.92 5.24
CA LEU A 14 -28.96 -5.60 4.26
C LEU A 14 -27.51 -5.72 4.77
N CYS A 15 -26.97 -4.65 5.37
CA CYS A 15 -25.64 -4.68 5.95
C CYS A 15 -25.54 -5.64 7.13
N ALA A 16 -26.55 -5.66 8.01
CA ALA A 16 -26.59 -6.56 9.16
C ALA A 16 -26.62 -8.04 8.74
N ILE A 17 -27.49 -8.40 7.79
CA ILE A 17 -27.64 -9.79 7.28
C ILE A 17 -26.32 -10.27 6.65
N ASN A 18 -25.67 -9.42 5.86
CA ASN A 18 -24.47 -9.79 5.11
C ASN A 18 -23.16 -9.61 5.89
N LYS A 19 -23.24 -9.33 7.20
CA LYS A 19 -22.07 -9.07 8.05
C LYS A 19 -21.18 -7.96 7.47
N LEU A 20 -21.78 -6.86 7.03
CA LEU A 20 -21.12 -5.66 6.54
C LEU A 20 -21.11 -4.58 7.63
N VAL A 21 -20.15 -3.67 7.57
CA VAL A 21 -20.03 -2.51 8.46
C VAL A 21 -20.04 -1.26 7.61
N ILE A 22 -20.91 -0.30 7.95
CA ILE A 22 -21.06 0.97 7.24
C ILE A 22 -19.97 1.92 7.74
N GLY A 23 -19.00 2.27 6.88
CA GLY A 23 -17.82 3.04 7.24
C GLY A 23 -18.12 4.38 7.90
N GLY A 24 -19.11 5.11 7.38
CA GLY A 24 -19.54 6.41 7.92
C GLY A 24 -20.12 6.37 9.35
N THR A 25 -20.34 5.18 9.91
CA THR A 25 -20.81 4.99 11.29
C THR A 25 -19.70 4.58 12.27
N ILE A 26 -18.51 4.24 11.77
CA ILE A 26 -17.41 3.70 12.58
C ILE A 26 -16.63 4.82 13.27
N PHE A 27 -16.39 5.93 12.56
CA PHE A 27 -15.49 6.99 13.00
C PHE A 27 -16.25 8.23 13.45
N PRO A 28 -15.89 8.82 14.61
CA PRO A 28 -16.51 10.04 15.09
C PRO A 28 -16.03 11.22 14.24
N HIS A 29 -16.93 11.77 13.41
CA HIS A 29 -16.67 12.92 12.56
C HIS A 29 -17.62 14.08 12.81
N LYS A 30 -17.12 15.31 12.57
CA LYS A 30 -17.97 16.52 12.47
C LYS A 30 -18.97 16.37 11.33
N ARG A 31 -20.13 17.02 11.44
CA ARG A 31 -21.22 16.98 10.44
C ARG A 31 -20.73 17.30 9.02
N MET A 32 -19.83 18.28 8.89
CA MET A 32 -19.21 18.69 7.62
C MET A 32 -18.42 17.57 6.90
N HIS A 33 -18.01 16.52 7.61
CA HIS A 33 -17.31 15.35 7.05
C HIS A 33 -18.23 14.14 6.89
N LYS A 34 -19.51 14.27 7.20
CA LYS A 34 -20.50 13.19 7.10
C LYS A 34 -21.50 13.42 5.97
N ALA A 35 -21.87 14.68 5.68
CA ALA A 35 -22.82 15.00 4.63
C ALA A 35 -22.26 14.64 3.24
N THR A 36 -23.01 13.86 2.46
CA THR A 36 -22.61 13.42 1.11
C THR A 36 -23.45 14.05 0.02
N TRP A 37 -24.54 14.73 0.39
CA TRP A 37 -25.41 15.43 -0.53
C TRP A 37 -25.91 16.72 0.11
N ILE A 38 -26.00 17.78 -0.69
CA ILE A 38 -26.54 19.08 -0.31
C ILE A 38 -27.63 19.48 -1.30
N SER A 39 -28.75 19.99 -0.81
CA SER A 39 -29.81 20.57 -1.65
C SER A 39 -29.35 21.82 -2.39
N LEU A 40 -29.97 22.14 -3.53
CA LEU A 40 -29.66 23.34 -4.33
C LEU A 40 -29.74 24.65 -3.53
N ASP A 41 -30.65 24.73 -2.56
CA ASP A 41 -30.80 25.88 -1.67
C ASP A 41 -29.76 25.92 -0.53
N HIS A 42 -28.84 24.95 -0.49
CA HIS A 42 -27.81 24.78 0.54
C HIS A 42 -28.35 24.65 1.98
N ALA A 43 -29.65 24.45 2.15
CA ALA A 43 -30.30 24.38 3.45
C ALA A 43 -30.32 22.95 4.04
N THR A 44 -30.35 21.94 3.17
CA THR A 44 -30.50 20.54 3.57
C THR A 44 -29.24 19.75 3.24
N GLU A 45 -28.80 18.94 4.21
CA GLU A 45 -27.65 18.05 4.07
C GLU A 45 -28.04 16.63 4.47
N ASN A 46 -27.75 15.65 3.60
CA ASN A 46 -28.05 14.25 3.85
C ASN A 46 -26.81 13.36 3.69
N GLN A 47 -26.90 12.15 4.27
CA GLN A 47 -25.96 11.06 4.03
C GLN A 47 -26.70 10.02 3.21
N ILE A 48 -26.38 9.94 1.92
CA ILE A 48 -27.00 8.98 1.00
C ILE A 48 -25.97 8.10 0.30
N ASP A 49 -24.71 8.51 0.33
CA ASP A 49 -23.58 7.75 -0.21
C ASP A 49 -22.82 7.07 0.92
N HIS A 50 -22.61 5.76 0.79
CA HIS A 50 -22.02 4.96 1.85
C HIS A 50 -20.97 4.01 1.30
N ILE A 51 -19.81 3.98 1.96
CA ILE A 51 -18.81 2.93 1.79
C ILE A 51 -19.02 1.91 2.90
N TYR A 52 -19.15 0.64 2.55
CA TYR A 52 -19.25 -0.46 3.50
C TYR A 52 -18.17 -1.51 3.24
N ILE A 53 -17.82 -2.26 4.28
CA ILE A 53 -16.81 -3.32 4.19
C ILE A 53 -17.28 -4.55 4.95
N ASN A 54 -16.89 -5.73 4.50
CA ASN A 54 -17.14 -6.96 5.26
C ASN A 54 -16.56 -6.83 6.67
N LYS A 55 -17.34 -7.24 7.67
CA LYS A 55 -16.99 -7.16 9.10
C LYS A 55 -15.65 -7.84 9.41
N LYS A 56 -15.29 -8.90 8.68
CA LYS A 56 -13.98 -9.57 8.79
C LYS A 56 -12.82 -8.60 8.52
N PHE A 57 -12.99 -7.68 7.59
CA PHE A 57 -11.99 -6.69 7.18
C PHE A 57 -12.22 -5.31 7.82
N ARG A 58 -13.14 -5.14 8.78
CA ARG A 58 -13.38 -3.85 9.45
C ARG A 58 -12.09 -3.15 9.89
N ARG A 59 -11.11 -3.90 10.42
CA ARG A 59 -9.84 -3.36 10.93
C ARG A 59 -8.90 -2.83 9.84
N THR A 60 -9.18 -3.09 8.56
CA THR A 60 -8.41 -2.52 7.45
C THR A 60 -8.90 -1.12 7.08
N MET A 61 -10.11 -0.74 7.47
CA MET A 61 -10.63 0.59 7.23
C MET A 61 -10.13 1.50 8.35
N GLU A 62 -9.36 2.52 8.00
CA GLU A 62 -8.75 3.49 8.94
C GLU A 62 -9.58 4.76 9.07
N ASP A 63 -10.23 5.19 7.99
CA ASP A 63 -11.17 6.32 8.00
C ASP A 63 -12.20 6.20 6.87
N VAL A 64 -13.37 6.84 7.04
CA VAL A 64 -14.35 7.13 5.99
C VAL A 64 -14.95 8.50 6.22
N ARG A 65 -14.78 9.40 5.24
CA ARG A 65 -15.27 10.79 5.33
C ARG A 65 -15.67 11.36 3.98
N SER A 66 -16.59 12.31 4.03
CA SER A 66 -16.95 13.17 2.91
C SER A 66 -15.97 14.33 2.75
N ARG A 67 -15.65 14.68 1.50
CA ARG A 67 -14.73 15.73 1.08
C ARG A 67 -15.50 16.92 0.51
N ARG A 68 -16.02 17.77 1.38
CA ARG A 68 -16.74 19.00 1.02
C ARG A 68 -15.96 19.99 0.14
N VAL A 69 -14.62 20.02 0.26
CA VAL A 69 -13.77 20.98 -0.46
C VAL A 69 -13.41 20.52 -1.87
N ALA A 70 -13.65 19.24 -2.19
CA ALA A 70 -13.42 18.73 -3.53
C ALA A 70 -14.57 19.20 -4.43
N ASP A 71 -14.30 20.13 -5.34
CA ASP A 71 -15.27 20.55 -6.34
C ASP A 71 -15.41 19.45 -7.40
N ILE A 72 -16.61 18.87 -7.47
CA ILE A 72 -16.98 17.86 -8.47
C ILE A 72 -18.14 18.31 -9.36
N ALA A 73 -18.50 19.60 -9.34
CA ALA A 73 -19.63 20.16 -10.09
C ALA A 73 -20.94 19.35 -9.92
N SER A 74 -21.19 18.84 -8.71
CA SER A 74 -22.38 18.06 -8.34
C SER A 74 -22.87 18.52 -6.97
N ASP A 75 -24.16 18.32 -6.72
CA ASP A 75 -24.82 18.39 -5.42
C ASP A 75 -24.37 17.30 -4.44
N HIS A 76 -23.59 16.32 -4.90
CA HIS A 76 -22.91 15.34 -4.08
C HIS A 76 -21.52 15.79 -3.66
N HIS A 77 -21.06 15.29 -2.51
CA HIS A 77 -19.67 15.34 -2.09
C HIS A 77 -19.00 13.99 -2.28
N LEU A 78 -17.72 14.02 -2.63
CA LEU A 78 -16.90 12.82 -2.71
C LEU A 78 -16.77 12.13 -1.34
N VAL A 79 -17.11 10.85 -1.26
CA VAL A 79 -16.86 10.01 -0.07
C VAL A 79 -15.58 9.21 -0.28
N VAL A 80 -14.65 9.34 0.66
CA VAL A 80 -13.33 8.70 0.59
C VAL A 80 -13.16 7.77 1.79
N ALA A 81 -12.62 6.58 1.53
CA ALA A 81 -12.21 5.63 2.57
C ALA A 81 -10.69 5.44 2.52
N ASP A 82 -10.06 5.53 3.69
CA ASP A 82 -8.65 5.21 3.87
C ASP A 82 -8.53 3.75 4.31
N LEU A 83 -7.79 2.93 3.56
CA LEU A 83 -7.67 1.49 3.76
C LEU A 83 -6.21 1.05 3.95
N LYS A 84 -5.94 0.34 5.04
CA LYS A 84 -4.67 -0.34 5.31
C LYS A 84 -4.77 -1.83 5.07
N LEU A 85 -4.26 -2.25 3.92
CA LEU A 85 -4.21 -3.66 3.53
C LEU A 85 -2.97 -4.34 4.12
N LYS A 86 -3.18 -5.44 4.86
CA LYS A 86 -2.12 -6.34 5.29
C LYS A 86 -2.12 -7.57 4.38
N LEU A 87 -1.45 -7.46 3.24
CA LEU A 87 -1.35 -8.55 2.28
C LEU A 87 -0.29 -9.56 2.74
N LYS A 88 -0.62 -10.84 2.66
CA LYS A 88 0.39 -11.89 2.78
C LYS A 88 1.21 -11.86 1.50
N LYS A 89 2.53 -11.70 1.61
CA LYS A 89 3.43 -11.89 0.47
C LYS A 89 3.29 -13.34 0.01
N ASN A 90 2.75 -13.53 -1.19
CA ASN A 90 2.84 -14.81 -1.85
C ASN A 90 4.26 -14.88 -2.41
N TRP A 91 5.14 -15.59 -1.70
CA TRP A 91 6.41 -15.98 -2.29
C TRP A 91 6.05 -16.98 -3.38
N THR A 92 5.89 -16.51 -4.62
CA THR A 92 6.29 -17.33 -5.75
C THR A 92 7.74 -17.65 -5.44
N ILE A 93 8.01 -18.87 -4.99
CA ILE A 93 9.36 -19.38 -4.89
C ILE A 93 9.90 -19.16 -6.30
N GLY A 94 10.68 -18.10 -6.47
CA GLY A 94 11.38 -17.87 -7.70
C GLY A 94 12.18 -19.13 -7.90
N GLN A 95 11.91 -19.81 -9.01
CA GLN A 95 12.83 -20.74 -9.62
C GLN A 95 14.15 -20.06 -10.02
N THR A 96 14.61 -19.03 -9.31
CA THR A 96 16.03 -18.83 -9.13
C THR A 96 16.44 -19.88 -8.11
N ALA A 97 16.52 -21.14 -8.57
CA ALA A 97 17.42 -22.08 -7.95
C ALA A 97 18.73 -21.31 -7.77
N ILE A 98 19.23 -21.20 -6.54
CA ILE A 98 20.58 -20.70 -6.30
C ILE A 98 21.44 -21.45 -7.32
N GLN A 99 21.95 -20.73 -8.32
CA GLN A 99 22.69 -21.37 -9.40
C GLN A 99 23.94 -21.94 -8.76
N ARG A 100 23.90 -23.22 -8.42
CA ARG A 100 25.05 -23.93 -7.88
C ARG A 100 26.03 -24.09 -9.03
N PHE A 101 27.01 -23.19 -9.08
CA PHE A 101 28.11 -23.33 -10.01
C PHE A 101 28.85 -24.63 -9.69
N ASN A 102 29.11 -25.44 -10.72
CA ASN A 102 29.88 -26.65 -10.56
C ASN A 102 31.34 -26.27 -10.26
N THR A 103 31.81 -26.57 -9.05
CA THR A 103 33.17 -26.28 -8.60
C THR A 103 34.15 -27.45 -8.77
N ALA A 104 33.75 -28.54 -9.43
CA ALA A 104 34.60 -29.72 -9.59
C ALA A 104 35.94 -29.42 -10.26
N PHE A 105 35.95 -28.52 -11.24
CA PHE A 105 37.17 -28.10 -11.95
C PHE A 105 38.13 -27.26 -11.10
N LEU A 106 37.67 -26.67 -9.98
CA LEU A 106 38.53 -25.95 -9.05
C LEU A 106 39.34 -26.88 -8.13
N ARG A 107 39.15 -28.21 -8.23
CA ARG A 107 39.99 -29.19 -7.53
C ARG A 107 41.35 -29.39 -8.21
N ASP A 108 41.43 -29.07 -9.50
CA ASP A 108 42.68 -29.09 -10.25
C ASP A 108 43.46 -27.80 -9.96
N THR A 109 44.72 -27.95 -9.55
CA THR A 109 45.56 -26.83 -9.11
C THR A 109 45.83 -25.84 -10.24
N ASP A 110 46.02 -26.32 -11.47
CA ASP A 110 46.33 -25.47 -12.62
C ASP A 110 45.10 -24.64 -13.00
N LYS A 111 43.92 -25.27 -13.04
CA LYS A 111 42.64 -24.59 -13.30
C LYS A 111 42.26 -23.59 -12.21
N LEU A 112 42.57 -23.90 -10.95
CA LEU A 112 42.35 -22.97 -9.85
C LEU A 112 43.26 -21.74 -9.95
N ASN A 113 44.52 -21.91 -10.37
CA ASN A 113 45.44 -20.80 -10.57
C ASN A 113 45.05 -19.93 -11.77
N GLU A 114 44.66 -20.55 -12.89
CA GLU A 114 44.14 -19.85 -14.07
C GLU A 114 42.91 -18.99 -13.71
N PHE A 115 41.98 -19.56 -12.93
CA PHE A 115 40.80 -18.84 -12.43
C PHE A 115 41.17 -17.67 -11.52
N LYS A 116 42.10 -17.86 -10.58
CA LYS A 116 42.58 -16.78 -9.69
C LYS A 116 43.19 -15.62 -10.47
N ILE A 117 44.01 -15.92 -11.49
CA ILE A 117 44.63 -14.90 -12.34
C ILE A 117 43.55 -14.12 -13.09
N ALA A 118 42.62 -14.83 -13.74
CA ALA A 118 41.53 -14.19 -14.48
C ALA A 118 40.65 -13.32 -13.58
N LEU A 119 40.38 -13.78 -12.35
CA LEU A 119 39.58 -13.04 -11.38
C LEU A 119 40.31 -11.79 -10.88
N ASN A 120 41.60 -11.90 -10.55
CA ASN A 120 42.41 -10.74 -10.15
C ASN A 120 42.50 -9.71 -11.27
N ASN A 121 42.76 -10.13 -12.50
CA ASN A 121 42.82 -9.23 -13.66
C ASN A 121 41.49 -8.49 -13.85
N ARG A 122 40.35 -9.17 -13.68
CA ARG A 122 39.02 -8.56 -13.85
C ARG A 122 38.64 -7.63 -12.71
N SER A 123 39.21 -7.83 -11.51
CA SER A 123 38.93 -7.02 -10.33
C SER A 123 40.00 -5.95 -10.05
N GLN A 124 41.01 -5.83 -10.91
CA GLN A 124 42.12 -4.89 -10.76
C GLN A 124 41.64 -3.44 -10.66
N ALA A 125 40.72 -3.03 -11.53
CA ALA A 125 40.17 -1.67 -11.52
C ALA A 125 39.51 -1.31 -10.17
N LEU A 126 38.96 -2.30 -9.46
CA LEU A 126 38.34 -2.10 -8.15
C LEU A 126 39.40 -1.94 -7.05
N GLN A 127 40.52 -2.67 -7.16
CA GLN A 127 41.67 -2.55 -6.27
C GLN A 127 42.38 -1.20 -6.43
N ASP A 128 42.46 -0.71 -7.67
CA ASP A 128 43.10 0.57 -7.97
C ASP A 128 42.27 1.74 -7.42
N LEU A 129 40.94 1.68 -7.55
CA LEU A 129 40.03 2.67 -6.94
C LEU A 129 40.15 2.73 -5.40
N LEU A 130 40.27 1.57 -4.73
CA LEU A 130 40.42 1.53 -3.27
C LEU A 130 41.76 2.15 -2.81
N LYS A 131 42.82 1.97 -3.59
CA LYS A 131 44.12 2.59 -3.29
C LYS A 131 44.10 4.10 -3.50
N GLU A 132 43.45 4.58 -4.55
CA GLU A 132 43.26 6.03 -4.77
C GLU A 132 42.49 6.66 -3.60
N GLU A 133 41.43 5.99 -3.11
CA GLU A 133 40.65 6.45 -1.96
C GLU A 133 41.49 6.49 -0.67
N GLU A 134 42.26 5.45 -0.36
CA GLU A 134 43.17 5.42 0.80
C GLU A 134 44.25 6.52 0.73
N THR A 135 44.89 6.72 -0.44
CA THR A 135 45.90 7.78 -0.60
C THR A 135 45.32 9.19 -0.46
N SER A 136 44.04 9.39 -0.79
CA SER A 136 43.36 10.69 -0.62
C SER A 136 43.01 11.01 0.84
N MET A 137 42.95 10.00 1.72
CA MET A 137 42.63 10.16 3.14
C MET A 137 43.88 10.38 4.01
N GLU A 138 45.08 9.97 3.56
CA GLU A 138 46.34 10.17 4.28
C GLU A 138 47.00 11.53 4.01
N ASP A 139 46.63 12.22 2.91
CA ASP A 139 47.17 13.52 2.51
C ASP A 139 46.40 14.75 3.10
N ASN A 140 45.65 14.57 4.19
CA ASN A 140 44.87 15.63 4.86
C ASN A 140 45.21 15.82 6.35
#